data_AF-X1DFC2-F1
#
_entry.id   AF-X1DFC2-F1
#
_cell.length_a   1.000
_cell.length_b   1.000
_cell.length_c   1.000
_cell.angle_alpha   90.00
_cell.angle_beta   90.00
_cell.angle_gamma   90.00
#
_symmetry.space_group_name_H-M   'P 1'
#
loop_
_entity.id
_entity.type
_entity.pdbx_description
1 polymer ?
#
loop_
_entity_poly.entity_id
_entity_poly.type
_entity_poly.pdbx_seq_one_letter_code
_entity_poly.pdbx_strand_id
1 'polypeptide(L)' 'MIKNAELLERFEYKQLKKETLSYRDALKIYESMWLEAKALGILPLKNPMEGIEVKIKISRILNSCSKTF' A
#
# COMPACT_ATOMS: atom_id res chain seq x y z
N MET A 1 12.73 6.71 22.97
CA MET A 1 11.73 6.11 23.90
C MET A 1 10.51 6.99 23.96
N ILE A 2 9.34 6.46 23.60
CA ILE A 2 8.06 7.17 23.73
C ILE A 2 7.67 7.16 25.21
N LYS A 3 7.43 8.35 25.77
CA LYS A 3 7.16 8.52 27.21
C LYS A 3 5.73 8.11 27.60
N ASN A 4 4.80 8.13 26.65
CA ASN A 4 3.41 7.76 26.86
C ASN A 4 2.83 7.20 25.56
N ALA A 5 2.77 5.88 25.46
CA ALA A 5 2.29 5.18 24.26
C ALA A 5 0.79 5.40 24.01
N GLU A 6 -0.02 5.44 25.06
CA GLU A 6 -1.49 5.58 24.95
C GLU A 6 -1.90 6.99 24.46
N LEU A 7 -1.13 8.02 24.84
CA LEU A 7 -1.34 9.38 24.32
C LEU A 7 -0.95 9.45 22.83
N LEU A 8 0.14 8.80 22.44
CA LEU A 8 0.58 8.75 21.05
C LEU A 8 -0.44 8.01 20.18
N GLU A 9 -0.90 6.84 20.61
CA GLU A 9 -1.91 6.05 19.89
C GLU A 9 -3.21 6.84 19.70
N ARG A 10 -3.69 7.52 20.76
CA ARG A 10 -4.88 8.40 20.66
C ARG A 10 -4.67 9.58 19.71
N PHE A 11 -3.47 10.11 19.64
CA PHE A 11 -3.13 11.18 18.69
C PHE A 11 -3.11 10.66 17.26
N GLU A 12 -2.42 9.56 17.00
CA GLU A 12 -2.34 8.91 15.68
C GLU A 12 -3.72 8.52 15.16
N TYR A 13 -4.55 7.92 16.02
CA TYR A 13 -5.92 7.56 15.66
C TYR A 13 -6.77 8.79 15.30
N LYS A 14 -6.62 9.91 16.03
CA LYS A 14 -7.30 11.17 15.70
C LYS A 14 -6.78 11.78 14.39
N GLN A 15 -5.50 11.62 14.10
CA GLN A 15 -4.87 12.14 12.89
C GLN A 15 -5.30 11.34 11.65
N LEU A 16 -5.29 10.00 11.74
CA LEU A 16 -5.77 9.10 10.69
C LEU A 16 -7.24 9.37 10.32
N LYS A 17 -8.07 9.76 11.28
CA LYS A 17 -9.46 10.15 11.02
C LYS A 17 -9.62 11.48 10.28
N LYS A 18 -8.63 12.37 10.35
CA LYS A 18 -8.63 13.68 9.68
C LYS A 18 -8.00 13.63 8.30
N GLU A 19 -7.01 12.76 8.12
CA GLU A 19 -6.31 12.57 6.85
C GLU A 19 -7.08 11.64 5.92
N THR A 20 -8.20 12.13 5.37
CA THR A 20 -8.85 11.44 4.25
C THR A 20 -8.21 11.92 2.96
N LEU A 21 -7.17 11.22 2.51
CA LEU A 21 -6.65 11.39 1.16
C LEU A 21 -7.71 10.98 0.13
N SER A 22 -7.84 11.76 -0.94
CA SER A 22 -8.57 11.27 -2.11
C SER A 22 -7.86 10.03 -2.66
N TYR A 23 -8.60 9.14 -3.33
CA TYR A 23 -8.01 7.97 -3.97
C TYR A 23 -6.84 8.36 -4.89
N ARG A 24 -6.99 9.46 -5.63
CA ARG A 24 -5.97 9.96 -6.56
C ARG A 24 -4.70 10.41 -5.84
N ASP A 25 -4.83 11.12 -4.72
CA ASP A 25 -3.68 11.59 -3.95
C ASP A 25 -2.96 10.43 -3.27
N ALA A 26 -3.72 9.49 -2.69
CA ALA A 26 -3.18 8.27 -2.10
C ALA A 26 -2.42 7.44 -3.14
N LEU A 27 -2.99 7.28 -4.35
CA LEU A 27 -2.34 6.56 -5.44
C LEU A 27 -1.03 7.25 -5.88
N LYS A 28 -1.03 8.58 -5.99
CA LYS A 28 0.18 9.34 -6.35
C LYS A 28 1.31 9.15 -5.34
N ILE A 29 0.99 9.16 -4.04
CA ILE A 29 1.96 8.90 -2.97
C ILE A 29 2.50 7.47 -3.09
N TYR A 30 1.60 6.50 -3.24
CA TYR A 30 1.97 5.09 -3.40
C TYR A 30 2.90 4.86 -4.60
N GLU A 31 2.58 5.42 -5.77
CA GLU A 31 3.39 5.30 -6.98
C GLU A 31 4.77 5.94 -6.81
N SER A 32 4.84 7.10 -6.13
CA SER A 32 6.10 7.78 -5.85
C SER A 32 6.99 6.92 -4.94
N MET A 33 6.42 6.34 -3.87
CA MET A 33 7.14 5.41 -2.98
C MET A 33 7.61 4.15 -3.72
N TRP A 34 6.80 3.64 -4.63
CA TRP A 34 7.15 2.49 -5.46
C TRP A 34 8.37 2.78 -6.35
N LEU A 35 8.41 3.94 -6.99
CA LEU A 35 9.56 4.36 -7.80
C LEU A 35 10.83 4.50 -6.96
N GLU A 36 10.74 5.09 -5.78
CA GLU A 36 11.86 5.23 -4.83
C GLU A 36 12.39 3.85 -4.41
N ALA A 37 11.50 2.92 -4.02
CA ALA A 37 11.89 1.58 -3.63
C ALA A 37 12.59 0.79 -4.76
N LYS A 38 12.22 1.04 -6.03
CA LYS A 38 12.95 0.52 -7.19
C LYS A 38 14.32 1.19 -7.35
N ALA A 39 14.41 2.51 -7.18
CA ALA A 39 15.67 3.25 -7.27
C ALA A 39 16.68 2.78 -6.20
N LEU A 40 16.20 2.44 -5.01
CA LEU A 40 16.97 1.84 -3.93
C LEU A 40 17.33 0.36 -4.15
N GLY A 41 16.85 -0.28 -5.22
CA GLY A 41 17.12 -1.68 -5.54
C GLY A 41 16.46 -2.70 -4.59
N ILE A 42 15.47 -2.26 -3.80
CA ILE A 42 14.72 -3.13 -2.89
C ILE A 42 13.62 -3.89 -3.65
N LEU A 43 13.04 -3.24 -4.66
CA LEU A 43 12.10 -3.84 -5.59
C LEU A 43 12.74 -4.10 -6.96
N PRO A 44 12.45 -5.23 -7.61
CA PRO A 44 11.56 -6.32 -7.16
C PRO A 44 12.13 -7.10 -5.98
N LEU A 45 11.24 -7.72 -5.18
CA LEU A 45 11.63 -8.51 -4.01
C LEU A 45 12.59 -9.63 -4.40
N LYS A 46 13.53 -9.96 -3.49
CA LYS A 46 14.53 -11.02 -3.71
C LYS A 46 13.89 -12.37 -4.00
N ASN A 47 12.75 -12.67 -3.38
CA ASN A 47 11.97 -13.86 -3.65
C ASN A 47 10.77 -13.50 -4.56
N PRO A 48 10.78 -13.88 -5.84
CA PRO A 48 9.68 -13.59 -6.75
C PRO A 48 8.35 -14.27 -6.38
N MET A 49 8.39 -15.35 -5.60
CA MET A 49 7.20 -16.08 -5.13
C MET A 49 6.57 -15.43 -3.91
N GLU A 50 7.22 -14.45 -3.28
CA GLU A 50 6.68 -13.74 -2.14
C GLU A 50 5.41 -12.96 -2.56
N GLY A 51 4.28 -13.31 -1.93
CA GLY A 51 2.98 -12.71 -2.21
C GLY A 51 2.34 -13.14 -3.54
N ILE A 52 2.76 -14.27 -4.12
CA ILE A 52 2.22 -14.77 -5.39
C ILE A 52 0.72 -15.11 -5.31
N GLU A 53 0.24 -15.58 -4.15
CA GLU A 53 -1.17 -15.93 -3.94
C GLU A 53 -2.07 -14.70 -4.11
N VAL A 54 -1.62 -13.54 -3.60
CA VAL A 54 -2.31 -12.27 -3.74
C VAL A 54 -2.31 -11.83 -5.20
N LYS A 55 -1.18 -11.93 -5.90
CA LYS A 55 -1.08 -11.61 -7.33
C LYS A 55 -2.01 -12.49 -8.17
N ILE A 56 -2.10 -13.80 -7.88
CA ILE A 56 -3.02 -14.72 -8.56
C ILE A 56 -4.47 -14.33 -8.28
N LYS A 57 -4.81 -14.04 -7.02
CA LYS A 57 -6.17 -13.62 -6.64
C LYS A 57 -6.59 -12.35 -7.38
N ILE A 58 -5.76 -11.32 -7.39
CA ILE A 58 -6.02 -10.05 -8.10
C ILE A 58 -6.17 -10.32 -9.60
N SER A 59 -5.26 -11.10 -10.19
CA SER A 59 -5.32 -11.44 -11.62
C SER A 59 -6.61 -12.17 -12.00
N ARG A 60 -7.10 -13.09 -11.15
CA ARG A 60 -8.38 -13.76 -11.36
C ARG A 60 -9.56 -12.79 -11.34
N ILE A 61 -9.59 -11.85 -10.39
CA ILE A 61 -10.63 -10.82 -10.30
C ILE A 61 -10.62 -9.97 -11.58
N LEU A 62 -9.46 -9.46 -11.97
CA LEU A 62 -9.31 -8.65 -13.19
C LEU A 62 -9.78 -9.42 -14.44
N ASN A 63 -9.37 -10.69 -14.59
CA ASN A 63 -9.80 -11.53 -15.70
C ASN A 63 -11.30 -11.83 -15.70
N SER A 64 -11.96 -11.84 -14.53
CA SER A 64 -13.42 -11.98 -14.47
C SER A 64 -14.13 -10.70 -14.87
N CYS A 65 -13.54 -9.53 -14.62
CA CYS A 65 -14.08 -8.23 -15.04
C CYS A 65 -13.80 -7.93 -16.52
N SER A 66 -12.71 -8.44 -17.09
CA SER A 66 -12.32 -8.17 -18.48
C SER A 66 -13.05 -9.02 -19.51
N LYS A 67 -13.66 -10.14 -19.11
CA LYS A 67 -14.39 -11.07 -20.01
C LYS A 67 -15.81 -10.62 -20.36
N THR A 68 -16.20 -9.39 -20.01
CA THR A 68 -17.58 -8.86 -20.19
C THR A 68 -17.67 -7.78 -21.29
N PHE A 69 -16.74 -7.75 -22.24
CA PHE A 69 -16.84 -6.93 -23.45
C PHE A 69 -16.81 -7.80 -24.71
#